data_AF-A0A9D1VFK4-F1
#
_entry.id   AF-A0A9D1VFK4-F1
#
_cell.length_a   1.000
_cell.length_b   1.000
_cell.length_c   1.000
_cell.angle_alpha   90.00
_cell.angle_beta   90.00
_cell.angle_gamma   90.00
#
_symmetry.space_group_name_H-M   'P 1'
#
loop_
_entity.id
_entity.type
_entity.pdbx_description
1 polymer ?
#
loop_
_entity_poly.entity_id
_entity_poly.type
_entity_poly.pdbx_seq_one_letter_code
_entity_poly.pdbx_strand_id
1 'polypeptide(L)'
;MKNGIKERLWLCAALAALLLAAGCGAQESGGSHLESDDAAPAQTVSVGQGDAAIALSLPAGWEYRAEEEPSAEGLGYDCALVFWPEDTPACAVTVFARQEAIGLCGTGLTIEPRAWESGLEATAYSERLGGEEGDHFWYLLIYNDTPVCCAAEYSGPAALWEEYGAEIEEILGTASLGGGAEL
;
A
#
# COMPACT_ATOMS: atom_id res chain seq x y z
N MET A 1 1.20 -24.35 45.13
CA MET A 1 0.31 -24.97 44.12
C MET A 1 0.38 -24.07 42.89
N LYS A 2 1.29 -24.24 41.92
CA LYS A 2 1.37 -25.20 40.79
C LYS A 2 0.13 -25.22 39.87
N ASN A 3 0.40 -24.86 38.59
CA ASN A 3 -0.30 -25.14 37.31
C ASN A 3 -1.22 -23.99 36.82
N GLY A 4 -1.11 -23.38 35.63
CA GLY A 4 -0.36 -23.66 34.39
C GLY A 4 -1.29 -24.18 33.27
N ILE A 5 -1.50 -23.42 32.18
CA ILE A 5 -1.99 -23.82 30.84
C ILE A 5 -1.53 -22.66 29.90
N LYS A 6 -0.47 -22.75 29.08
CA LYS A 6 -0.14 -23.60 27.90
C LYS A 6 -0.79 -23.13 26.60
N GLU A 7 0.07 -22.57 25.77
CA GLU A 7 -0.04 -22.23 24.35
C GLU A 7 -0.63 -23.36 23.50
N ARG A 8 -1.36 -22.99 22.45
CA ARG A 8 -1.85 -23.92 21.41
C ARG A 8 -1.75 -23.27 20.04
N LEU A 9 -0.57 -23.41 19.44
CA LEU A 9 -0.37 -23.53 18.00
C LEU A 9 -0.96 -24.87 17.55
N TRP A 10 -1.76 -24.93 16.47
CA TRP A 10 -1.79 -26.06 15.51
C TRP A 10 -2.65 -25.69 14.28
N LEU A 11 -1.99 -25.71 13.13
CA LEU A 11 -2.51 -25.78 11.76
C LEU A 11 -3.51 -26.93 11.56
N CYS A 12 -4.47 -26.73 10.65
CA CYS A 12 -5.05 -27.80 9.83
C CYS A 12 -5.15 -27.33 8.38
N ALA A 13 -4.25 -27.83 7.53
CA ALA A 13 -4.37 -27.80 6.08
C ALA A 13 -5.10 -29.07 5.61
N ALA A 14 -6.04 -28.91 4.66
CA ALA A 14 -6.27 -29.80 3.51
C ALA A 14 -7.66 -29.53 2.89
N LEU A 15 -7.70 -29.27 1.58
CA LEU A 15 -8.68 -29.93 0.72
C LEU A 15 -8.17 -29.98 -0.73
N ALA A 16 -7.88 -31.20 -1.19
CA ALA A 16 -7.60 -31.54 -2.58
C ALA A 16 -8.91 -31.91 -3.30
N ALA A 17 -9.05 -31.52 -4.57
CA ALA A 17 -10.08 -32.05 -5.47
C ALA A 17 -9.43 -32.67 -6.71
N LEU A 18 -9.84 -33.90 -6.99
CA LEU A 18 -9.31 -34.85 -7.98
C LEU A 18 -10.07 -34.76 -9.34
N LEU A 19 -9.29 -34.82 -10.42
CA LEU A 19 -9.39 -35.67 -11.65
C LEU A 19 -10.67 -35.75 -12.52
N LEU A 20 -10.44 -35.61 -13.83
CA LEU A 20 -10.89 -36.49 -14.95
C LEU A 20 -9.88 -36.26 -16.13
N ALA A 21 -9.00 -37.19 -16.52
CA ALA A 21 -9.16 -38.46 -17.25
C ALA A 21 -9.00 -38.35 -18.80
N ALA A 22 -7.86 -38.92 -19.26
CA ALA A 22 -7.61 -39.66 -20.50
C ALA A 22 -7.67 -38.98 -21.90
N GLY A 23 -6.49 -38.94 -22.54
CA GLY A 23 -6.33 -38.87 -24.00
C GLY A 23 -4.88 -39.17 -24.38
N CYS A 24 -4.64 -40.33 -25.00
CA CYS A 24 -3.32 -40.81 -25.45
C CYS A 24 -3.01 -40.27 -26.85
N GLY A 25 -1.80 -39.74 -27.08
CA GLY A 25 -1.31 -39.34 -28.39
C GLY A 25 0.14 -38.87 -28.32
N ALA A 26 1.02 -39.55 -29.07
CA ALA A 26 2.46 -39.35 -29.06
C ALA A 26 2.92 -38.05 -29.76
N GLN A 27 4.16 -37.67 -29.41
CA GLN A 27 5.21 -37.10 -30.27
C GLN A 27 5.73 -35.70 -29.89
N GLU A 28 7.05 -35.64 -29.83
CA GLU A 28 7.89 -34.54 -29.40
C GLU A 28 7.79 -33.31 -30.29
N SER A 29 7.88 -32.11 -29.69
CA SER A 29 8.90 -31.09 -29.99
C SER A 29 8.46 -29.73 -29.45
N GLY A 30 9.46 -28.97 -28.97
CA GLY A 30 9.34 -27.52 -28.81
C GLY A 30 8.91 -27.09 -27.42
N GLY A 31 9.90 -26.84 -26.55
CA GLY A 31 9.68 -26.08 -25.34
C GLY A 31 9.12 -24.71 -25.69
N SER A 32 7.86 -24.47 -25.35
CA SER A 32 7.39 -23.15 -24.97
C SER A 32 7.48 -23.13 -23.46
N HIS A 33 8.48 -22.41 -22.95
CA HIS A 33 8.49 -21.96 -21.57
C HIS A 33 7.21 -21.12 -21.42
N LEU A 34 6.16 -21.73 -20.87
CA LEU A 34 5.04 -20.99 -20.33
C LEU A 34 5.57 -20.46 -19.01
N GLU A 35 6.01 -19.20 -19.02
CA GLU A 35 6.11 -18.41 -17.80
C GLU A 35 4.67 -18.31 -17.27
N SER A 36 4.30 -19.26 -16.41
CA SER A 36 3.18 -19.08 -15.51
C SER A 36 3.63 -18.04 -14.50
N ASP A 37 3.27 -16.79 -14.77
CA ASP A 37 3.27 -15.71 -13.79
C ASP A 37 2.21 -16.09 -12.72
N ASP A 38 2.64 -16.89 -11.75
CA ASP A 38 1.88 -17.26 -10.56
C ASP A 38 2.04 -16.12 -9.53
N ALA A 39 1.79 -14.88 -9.97
CA ALA A 39 1.68 -13.77 -9.04
C ALA A 39 0.41 -14.00 -8.20
N ALA A 40 0.58 -14.10 -6.88
CA ALA A 40 -0.57 -14.17 -5.99
C ALA A 40 -1.47 -12.94 -6.19
N PRO A 41 -2.81 -13.11 -6.14
CA PRO A 41 -3.74 -12.06 -6.52
C PRO A 41 -3.63 -10.86 -5.56
N ALA A 42 -3.69 -9.65 -6.12
CA ALA A 42 -3.77 -8.42 -5.33
C ALA A 42 -5.02 -8.42 -4.43
N GLN A 43 -4.87 -7.91 -3.21
CA GLN A 43 -5.96 -7.74 -2.24
C GLN A 43 -6.43 -6.29 -2.22
N THR A 44 -7.75 -6.08 -2.23
CA THR A 44 -8.33 -4.75 -2.01
C THR A 44 -8.51 -4.50 -0.51
N VAL A 45 -8.02 -3.35 -0.05
CA VAL A 45 -8.08 -2.90 1.34
C VAL A 45 -8.74 -1.53 1.41
N SER A 46 -9.51 -1.26 2.46
CA SER A 46 -10.26 -0.01 2.56
C SER A 46 -10.46 0.45 4.01
N VAL A 47 -10.59 1.76 4.19
CA VAL A 47 -10.96 2.42 5.44
C VAL A 47 -11.87 3.62 5.12
N GLY A 48 -12.82 3.94 6.00
CA GLY A 48 -13.66 5.12 5.81
C GLY A 48 -14.28 5.63 7.10
N GLN A 49 -14.46 6.94 7.16
CA GLN A 49 -15.05 7.68 8.27
C GLN A 49 -15.81 8.89 7.69
N GLY A 50 -17.10 9.00 7.98
CA GLY A 50 -17.94 10.08 7.45
C GLY A 50 -17.89 10.19 5.93
N ASP A 51 -17.50 11.37 5.43
CA ASP A 51 -17.31 11.68 4.01
C ASP A 51 -15.86 11.50 3.56
N ALA A 52 -15.06 10.68 4.25
CA ALA A 52 -13.69 10.34 3.88
C ALA A 52 -13.55 8.81 3.76
N ALA A 53 -13.08 8.32 2.62
CA ALA A 53 -12.84 6.91 2.37
C ALA A 53 -11.62 6.73 1.46
N ILE A 54 -10.83 5.70 1.76
CA ILE A 54 -9.61 5.31 1.05
C ILE A 54 -9.70 3.83 0.78
N ALA A 55 -9.47 3.41 -0.46
CA ALA A 55 -9.21 2.03 -0.80
C ALA A 55 -7.98 1.90 -1.70
N LEU A 56 -7.22 0.81 -1.55
CA LEU A 56 -6.03 0.48 -2.35
C LEU A 56 -6.08 -0.98 -2.78
N SER A 57 -5.39 -1.30 -3.87
CA SER A 57 -5.06 -2.68 -4.25
C SER A 57 -3.60 -2.95 -3.88
N LEU A 58 -3.38 -3.88 -2.95
CA LEU A 58 -2.04 -4.28 -2.51
C LEU A 58 -1.62 -5.59 -3.19
N PRO A 59 -0.43 -5.64 -3.80
CA PRO A 59 0.11 -6.89 -4.32
C PRO A 59 0.48 -7.84 -3.17
N ALA A 60 0.77 -9.10 -3.51
CA ALA A 60 1.24 -10.06 -2.53
C ALA A 60 2.58 -9.64 -1.91
N GLY A 61 2.80 -9.99 -0.64
CA GLY A 61 3.99 -9.56 0.11
C GLY A 61 3.89 -8.16 0.72
N TRP A 62 2.70 -7.53 0.66
CA TRP A 62 2.40 -6.27 1.34
C TRP A 62 1.38 -6.46 2.45
N GLU A 63 1.65 -5.79 3.56
CA GLU A 63 0.84 -5.76 4.78
C GLU A 63 0.21 -4.38 4.96
N TYR A 64 -0.84 -4.30 5.77
CA TYR A 64 -1.53 -3.04 6.01
C TYR A 64 -2.16 -2.92 7.40
N ARG A 65 -2.51 -1.68 7.75
CA ARG A 65 -3.31 -1.30 8.90
C ARG A 65 -4.27 -0.19 8.52
N ALA A 66 -5.55 -0.37 8.87
CA ALA A 66 -6.57 0.67 8.77
C ALA A 66 -6.74 1.39 10.11
N GLU A 67 -6.90 2.70 10.07
CA GLU A 67 -7.09 3.58 11.23
C GLU A 67 -8.31 4.47 10.99
N GLU A 68 -9.43 4.13 11.65
CA GLU A 68 -10.72 4.85 11.53
C GLU A 68 -10.79 6.12 12.40
N GLU A 69 -9.84 6.30 13.33
CA GLU A 69 -9.66 7.49 14.17
C GLU A 69 -8.17 7.63 14.55
N PRO A 70 -7.29 8.07 13.65
CA PRO A 70 -5.83 7.99 13.83
C PRO A 70 -5.25 8.82 14.99
N SER A 71 -6.07 9.61 15.70
CA SER A 71 -6.00 9.91 17.16
C SER A 71 -6.55 11.29 17.50
N ALA A 72 -7.01 11.43 18.76
CA ALA A 72 -7.25 12.71 19.44
C ALA A 72 -5.98 13.55 19.71
N GLU A 73 -4.81 13.12 19.20
CA GLU A 73 -3.49 13.74 19.46
C GLU A 73 -2.93 14.55 18.28
N GLY A 74 -3.79 15.01 17.36
CA GLY A 74 -3.54 16.25 16.62
C GLY A 74 -2.91 16.13 15.22
N LEU A 75 -2.89 14.94 14.59
CA LEU A 75 -2.54 14.83 13.16
C LEU A 75 -3.70 15.23 12.23
N GLY A 76 -4.94 15.25 12.75
CA GLY A 76 -6.10 15.84 12.07
C GLY A 76 -6.59 15.09 10.84
N TYR A 77 -6.35 13.77 10.76
CA TYR A 77 -6.88 12.91 9.69
C TYR A 77 -8.23 12.32 10.10
N ASP A 78 -9.16 12.25 9.14
CA ASP A 78 -10.48 11.64 9.29
C ASP A 78 -10.38 10.10 9.24
N CYS A 79 -9.53 9.57 8.35
CA CYS A 79 -9.15 8.17 8.28
C CYS A 79 -7.76 8.00 7.65
N ALA A 80 -7.10 6.86 7.92
CA ALA A 80 -5.81 6.54 7.33
C ALA A 80 -5.64 5.03 7.07
N LEU A 81 -4.88 4.70 6.03
CA LEU A 81 -4.43 3.37 5.67
C LEU A 81 -2.90 3.39 5.59
N VAL A 82 -2.25 2.61 6.44
CA VAL A 82 -0.80 2.43 6.44
C VAL A 82 -0.48 1.10 5.78
N PHE A 83 0.45 1.07 4.83
CA PHE A 83 0.89 -0.16 4.17
C PHE A 83 2.42 -0.25 4.07
N TRP A 84 2.96 -1.46 4.03
CA TRP A 84 4.42 -1.72 3.97
C TRP A 84 4.71 -3.12 3.39
N PRO A 85 5.91 -3.36 2.83
CA PRO A 85 6.36 -4.72 2.49
C PRO A 85 6.46 -5.59 3.74
N GLU A 86 5.98 -6.83 3.72
CA GLU A 86 5.89 -7.74 4.88
C GLU A 86 7.22 -7.83 5.67
N ASP A 87 8.34 -7.94 4.95
CA ASP A 87 9.67 -8.06 5.52
C ASP A 87 10.33 -6.71 5.90
N THR A 88 9.74 -5.58 5.49
CA THR A 88 10.32 -4.24 5.66
C THR A 88 9.32 -3.22 6.23
N PRO A 89 8.88 -3.36 7.50
CA PRO A 89 7.94 -2.41 8.13
C PRO A 89 8.45 -0.97 8.24
N ALA A 90 9.77 -0.76 8.14
CA ALA A 90 10.37 0.57 8.11
C ALA A 90 10.09 1.34 6.79
N CYS A 91 9.57 0.66 5.76
CA CYS A 91 9.14 1.26 4.50
C CYS A 91 7.64 1.61 4.51
N ALA A 92 7.08 1.92 5.67
CA ALA A 92 5.66 2.23 5.79
C ALA A 92 5.28 3.53 5.08
N VAL A 93 4.17 3.47 4.35
CA VAL A 93 3.53 4.60 3.68
C VAL A 93 2.15 4.79 4.30
N THR A 94 1.83 6.04 4.65
CA THR A 94 0.52 6.39 5.19
C THR A 94 -0.29 7.11 4.12
N VAL A 95 -1.41 6.54 3.71
CA VAL A 95 -2.44 7.22 2.91
C VAL A 95 -3.50 7.73 3.86
N PHE A 96 -3.82 9.02 3.81
CA PHE A 96 -4.74 9.65 4.75
C PHE A 96 -5.67 10.63 4.05
N ALA A 97 -6.82 10.85 4.68
CA ALA A 97 -7.83 11.82 4.28
C ALA A 97 -8.07 12.82 5.41
N ARG A 98 -8.21 14.11 5.08
CA ARG A 98 -8.52 15.20 6.02
C ARG A 98 -9.31 16.31 5.36
N GLN A 99 -10.07 17.06 6.16
CA GLN A 99 -10.81 18.24 5.67
C GLN A 99 -9.90 19.42 5.31
N GLU A 100 -8.81 19.60 6.04
CA GLU A 100 -7.93 20.75 5.88
C GLU A 100 -6.86 20.50 4.80
N ALA A 101 -6.48 21.54 4.05
CA ALA A 101 -5.35 21.45 3.12
C ALA A 101 -4.02 21.22 3.85
N ILE A 102 -3.05 20.58 3.17
CA ILE A 102 -1.71 20.32 3.70
C ILE A 102 -0.84 21.56 3.49
N GLY A 103 -0.28 22.10 4.59
CA GLY A 103 0.72 23.16 4.54
C GLY A 103 2.11 22.57 4.34
N LEU A 104 2.84 23.05 3.33
CA LEU A 104 4.22 22.64 3.07
C LEU A 104 5.20 23.69 3.59
N CYS A 105 6.13 23.26 4.45
CA CYS A 105 7.18 24.11 5.00
C CYS A 105 8.57 23.56 4.62
N GLY A 106 8.96 23.73 3.35
CA GLY A 106 10.27 23.31 2.84
C GLY A 106 10.81 24.31 1.81
N THR A 107 12.13 24.48 1.76
CA THR A 107 12.82 25.27 0.73
C THR A 107 13.74 24.34 -0.06
N GLY A 108 13.31 23.88 -1.24
CA GLY A 108 14.08 22.91 -2.02
C GLY A 108 13.28 21.70 -2.51
N LEU A 109 11.96 21.68 -2.30
CA LEU A 109 11.09 20.60 -2.75
C LEU A 109 11.20 20.39 -4.26
N THR A 110 11.38 19.14 -4.65
CA THR A 110 11.09 18.68 -6.01
C THR A 110 9.58 18.50 -6.11
N ILE A 111 8.96 19.14 -7.11
CA ILE A 111 7.52 19.13 -7.32
C ILE A 111 7.26 18.55 -8.70
N GLU A 112 6.55 17.43 -8.77
CA GLU A 112 6.28 16.72 -10.02
C GLU A 112 4.82 16.32 -10.13
N PRO A 113 4.18 16.53 -11.30
CA PRO A 113 2.87 15.95 -11.54
C PRO A 113 2.98 14.43 -11.65
N ARG A 114 1.91 13.74 -11.21
CA ARG A 114 1.71 12.30 -11.36
C ARG A 114 0.34 12.06 -11.97
N ALA A 115 0.28 11.08 -12.86
CA ALA A 115 -0.96 10.63 -13.50
C ALA A 115 -0.85 9.14 -13.77
N TRP A 116 -1.94 8.42 -13.60
CA TRP A 116 -2.00 6.97 -13.80
C TRP A 116 -3.05 6.62 -14.86
N GLU A 117 -2.97 5.41 -15.42
CA GLU A 117 -3.95 4.93 -16.42
C GLU A 117 -5.39 4.84 -15.88
N SER A 118 -5.54 4.78 -14.55
CA SER A 118 -6.82 4.87 -13.85
C SER A 118 -7.52 6.23 -14.02
N GLY A 119 -6.80 7.25 -14.49
CA GLY A 119 -7.28 8.63 -14.58
C GLY A 119 -7.07 9.43 -13.30
N LEU A 120 -6.48 8.85 -12.26
CA LEU A 120 -6.03 9.58 -11.09
C LEU A 120 -4.92 10.56 -11.48
N GLU A 121 -4.95 11.73 -10.85
CA GLU A 121 -3.91 12.74 -10.95
C GLU A 121 -3.49 13.17 -9.54
N ALA A 122 -2.22 13.52 -9.38
CA ALA A 122 -1.68 13.98 -8.12
C ALA A 122 -0.48 14.90 -8.35
N THR A 123 -0.05 15.58 -7.29
CA THR A 123 1.20 16.31 -7.24
C THR A 123 2.11 15.68 -6.19
N ALA A 124 3.26 15.17 -6.62
CA ALA A 124 4.30 14.66 -5.75
C ALA A 124 5.24 15.78 -5.31
N TYR A 125 5.54 15.82 -4.03
CA TYR A 125 6.51 16.68 -3.37
C TYR A 125 7.55 15.78 -2.73
N SER A 126 8.82 16.02 -3.00
CA SER A 126 9.88 15.22 -2.38
C SER A 126 11.11 16.03 -2.05
N GLU A 127 11.84 15.54 -1.05
CA GLU A 127 13.10 16.10 -0.61
C GLU A 127 14.00 14.98 -0.07
N ARG A 128 15.25 14.96 -0.52
CA ARG A 128 16.29 14.15 0.11
C ARG A 128 16.96 14.98 1.18
N LEU A 129 16.80 14.55 2.43
CA LEU A 129 17.30 15.22 3.61
C LEU A 129 18.60 14.54 4.04
N GLY A 130 19.71 15.29 4.03
CA GLY A 130 20.96 14.87 4.67
C GLY A 130 21.04 15.41 6.09
N GLY A 131 21.47 14.58 7.06
CA GLY A 131 21.59 15.02 8.45
C GLY A 131 22.30 14.02 9.35
N GLU A 132 22.30 14.29 10.66
CA GLU A 132 22.91 13.42 11.68
C GLU A 132 22.25 12.03 11.77
N GLU A 133 20.98 11.93 11.35
CA GLU A 133 20.20 10.69 11.35
C GLU A 133 20.41 9.82 10.10
N GLY A 134 21.24 10.27 9.15
CA GLY A 134 21.55 9.55 7.93
C GLY A 134 20.89 10.13 6.68
N ASP A 135 20.86 9.32 5.63
CA ASP A 135 20.32 9.67 4.33
C ASP A 135 18.82 9.35 4.28
N HIS A 136 18.01 10.39 4.38
CA HIS A 136 16.56 10.29 4.55
C HIS A 136 15.85 10.85 3.32
N PHE A 137 14.72 10.24 2.98
CA PHE A 137 13.88 10.67 1.88
C PHE A 137 12.48 10.93 2.40
N TRP A 138 11.99 12.13 2.11
CA TRP A 138 10.62 12.53 2.37
C TRP A 138 9.87 12.63 1.05
N TYR A 139 8.68 12.03 1.02
CA TYR A 139 7.78 12.03 -0.12
C TYR A 139 6.36 12.26 0.36
N LEU A 140 5.70 13.22 -0.27
CA LEU A 140 4.28 13.48 -0.08
C LEU A 140 3.62 13.57 -1.45
N LEU A 141 2.61 12.74 -1.66
CA LEU A 141 1.76 12.79 -2.83
C LEU A 141 0.39 13.32 -2.44
N ILE A 142 -0.05 14.43 -3.04
CA ILE A 142 -1.38 15.00 -2.82
C ILE A 142 -2.23 14.72 -4.05
N TYR A 143 -3.33 13.99 -3.88
CA TYR A 143 -4.25 13.69 -4.98
C TYR A 143 -5.04 14.95 -5.39
N ASN A 144 -5.24 15.11 -6.69
CA ASN A 144 -5.98 16.23 -7.26
C ASN A 144 -7.48 15.91 -7.30
N ASP A 145 -8.31 16.95 -7.20
CA ASP A 145 -9.76 16.89 -7.42
C ASP A 145 -10.53 15.85 -6.58
N THR A 146 -10.02 15.52 -5.39
CA THR A 146 -10.70 14.65 -4.42
C THR A 146 -11.73 15.42 -3.57
N PRO A 147 -12.82 14.78 -3.10
CA PRO A 147 -13.85 15.47 -2.28
C PRO A 147 -13.34 16.02 -0.95
N VAL A 148 -12.33 15.36 -0.38
CA VAL A 148 -11.57 15.76 0.81
C VAL A 148 -10.08 15.74 0.47
N CYS A 149 -9.23 16.39 1.26
CA CYS A 149 -7.79 16.35 0.99
C CYS A 149 -7.26 14.93 1.27
N CYS A 150 -6.91 14.20 0.21
CA CYS A 150 -6.28 12.89 0.30
C CYS A 150 -4.81 12.99 -0.09
N ALA A 151 -3.94 12.37 0.70
CA ALA A 151 -2.51 12.33 0.41
C ALA A 151 -1.88 11.01 0.87
N ALA A 152 -0.69 10.73 0.34
CA ALA A 152 0.17 9.64 0.77
C ALA A 152 1.52 10.20 1.21
N GLU A 153 2.03 9.74 2.35
CA GLU A 153 3.31 10.19 2.90
C GLU A 153 4.23 8.99 3.17
N TYR A 154 5.47 9.14 2.72
CA TYR A 154 6.61 8.33 3.14
C TYR A 154 7.68 9.26 3.74
N SER A 155 8.24 8.84 4.88
CA SER A 155 9.34 9.53 5.52
C SER A 155 10.26 8.49 6.15
N GLY A 156 11.38 8.21 5.51
CA GLY A 156 12.29 7.16 5.97
C GLY A 156 13.63 7.13 5.24
N PRO A 157 14.41 6.05 5.40
CA PRO A 157 15.69 5.88 4.73
C PRO A 157 15.60 5.95 3.21
N ALA A 158 16.44 6.77 2.56
CA ALA A 158 16.43 6.95 1.11
C ALA A 158 16.62 5.63 0.33
N ALA A 159 17.42 4.70 0.87
CA ALA A 159 17.63 3.39 0.27
C ALA A 159 16.35 2.56 0.14
N LEU A 160 15.41 2.68 1.09
CA LEU A 160 14.13 1.98 1.01
C LEU A 160 13.23 2.60 -0.06
N TRP A 161 13.27 3.92 -0.24
CA TRP A 161 12.57 4.56 -1.35
C TRP A 161 13.18 4.18 -2.71
N GLU A 162 14.51 4.10 -2.81
CA GLU A 162 15.20 3.65 -4.02
C GLU A 162 14.84 2.19 -4.39
N GLU A 163 14.57 1.34 -3.39
CA GLU A 163 14.17 -0.06 -3.57
C GLU A 163 12.67 -0.22 -3.88
N TYR A 164 11.79 0.41 -3.11
CA TYR A 164 10.34 0.16 -3.15
C TYR A 164 9.52 1.28 -3.79
N GLY A 165 10.10 2.45 -4.05
CA GLY A 165 9.37 3.65 -4.46
C GLY A 165 8.54 3.49 -5.73
N ALA A 166 9.03 2.69 -6.70
CA ALA A 166 8.28 2.42 -7.93
C ALA A 166 7.01 1.59 -7.65
N GLU A 167 7.11 0.52 -6.87
CA GLU A 167 5.97 -0.33 -6.50
C GLU A 167 4.99 0.42 -5.57
N ILE A 168 5.51 1.29 -4.69
CA ILE A 168 4.69 2.22 -3.91
C ILE A 168 3.89 3.13 -4.84
N GLU A 169 4.51 3.76 -5.85
CA GLU A 169 3.79 4.61 -6.81
C GLU A 169 2.76 3.83 -7.64
N GLU A 170 2.99 2.56 -7.93
CA GLU A 170 2.00 1.68 -8.56
C GLU A 170 0.80 1.42 -7.63
N ILE A 171 1.04 1.07 -6.36
CA ILE A 171 -0.01 0.88 -5.34
C ILE A 171 -0.85 2.17 -5.19
N LEU A 172 -0.20 3.32 -5.09
CA LEU A 172 -0.88 4.62 -5.00
C LEU A 172 -1.72 4.92 -6.25
N GLY A 173 -1.30 4.45 -7.42
CA GLY A 173 -2.08 4.54 -8.66
C GLY A 173 -3.38 3.74 -8.69
N THR A 174 -3.56 2.81 -7.74
CA THR A 174 -4.78 2.01 -7.59
C THR A 174 -5.83 2.65 -6.67
N ALA A 175 -5.53 3.83 -6.11
CA ALA A 175 -6.34 4.42 -5.08
C ALA A 175 -7.76 4.74 -5.54
N SER A 176 -8.74 4.35 -4.73
CA SER A 176 -10.09 4.87 -4.80
C SER A 176 -10.29 5.82 -3.62
N LEU A 177 -10.63 7.07 -3.93
CA LEU A 177 -10.65 8.19 -2.97
C LEU A 177 -11.99 8.89 -3.08
N GLY A 178 -12.74 8.98 -1.98
CA GLY A 178 -14.09 9.52 -2.03
C GLY A 178 -14.68 9.78 -0.66
N GLY A 179 -15.96 10.17 -0.64
CA GLY A 179 -16.69 10.40 0.59
C GLY A 179 -17.82 9.42 0.81
N GLY A 180 -17.57 8.45 1.69
CA GLY A 180 -18.59 7.51 2.19
C GLY A 180 -18.25 6.03 1.99
N ALA A 181 -18.97 5.18 2.73
CA ALA A 181 -18.80 3.73 2.85
C ALA A 181 -19.15 2.90 1.60
N GLU A 182 -19.14 3.50 0.41
CA GLU A 182 -19.44 2.84 -0.88
C GLU A 182 -18.23 2.83 -1.84
N LEU A 183 -17.01 2.78 -1.29
CA LEU A 183 -15.82 2.38 -2.04
C LEU A 183 -15.69 0.85 -2.12
#